data_AF-A0A4Q2ZQU9-F1
#
_entry.id   AF-A0A4Q2ZQU9-F1
#
_cell.length_a   1.000
_cell.length_b   1.000
_cell.length_c   1.000
_cell.angle_alpha   90.00
_cell.angle_beta   90.00
_cell.angle_gamma   90.00
#
_symmetry.space_group_name_H-M   'P 1'
#
loop_
_entity.id
_entity.type
_entity.pdbx_description
1 polymer ?
#
loop_
_entity_poly.entity_id
_entity_poly.type
_entity_poly.pdbx_seq_one_letter_code
_entity_poly.pdbx_strand_id
1 'polypeptide(L)' 'MEKFIIITETSGDGQVWGRITYKDALLTATADNIDELQEQLADQLEEFYDVPADQIEFDIEEQPGT' A
#
# COMPACT_ATOMS: atom_id res chain seq x y z
N MET A 1 -7.18 -15.37 -0.17
CA MET A 1 -6.67 -14.06 0.27
C MET A 1 -5.18 -14.06 0.01
N GLU A 2 -4.74 -13.17 -0.86
CA GLU A 2 -3.34 -12.83 -1.07
C GLU A 2 -2.94 -11.78 -0.03
N LYS A 3 -1.75 -11.96 0.56
CA LYS A 3 -1.24 -11.09 1.61
C LYS A 3 -0.19 -10.14 1.04
N PHE A 4 -0.34 -8.86 1.30
CA PHE A 4 0.56 -7.79 0.85
C PHE A 4 1.10 -7.04 2.05
N ILE A 5 2.39 -6.75 2.03
CA ILE A 5 3.04 -5.94 3.05
C ILE A 5 3.16 -4.52 2.51
N ILE A 6 2.42 -3.60 3.11
CA ILE A 6 2.56 -2.17 2.89
C ILE A 6 3.69 -1.68 3.77
N ILE A 7 4.76 -1.23 3.12
CA ILE A 7 5.82 -0.50 3.79
C ILE A 7 5.39 0.96 3.85
N THR A 8 5.21 1.51 5.04
CA THR A 8 4.78 2.89 5.25
C THR A 8 5.90 3.78 5.77
N GLU A 9 5.89 5.03 5.33
CA GLU A 9 6.75 6.11 5.80
C GLU A 9 5.89 7.36 6.02
N THR A 10 5.94 7.93 7.22
CA THR A 10 5.21 9.16 7.53
C THR A 10 6.08 10.36 7.19
N SER A 11 5.63 11.18 6.23
CA SER A 11 6.30 12.44 5.91
C SER A 11 6.10 13.46 7.03
N GLY A 12 7.04 14.40 7.18
CA GLY A 12 6.99 15.46 8.20
C GLY A 12 5.76 16.37 8.09
N ASP A 13 5.08 16.36 6.94
CA ASP A 13 3.83 17.09 6.67
C ASP A 13 2.56 16.33 7.10
N GLY A 14 2.69 15.13 7.68
CA GLY A 14 1.59 14.32 8.20
C GLY A 14 0.94 13.37 7.18
N GLN A 15 1.42 13.35 5.93
CA GLN A 15 1.00 12.38 4.92
C GLN A 15 1.71 11.04 5.11
N VAL A 16 1.00 9.95 4.80
CA VAL A 16 1.54 8.59 4.80
C VAL A 16 1.90 8.20 3.37
N TRP A 17 3.17 7.86 3.16
CA TRP A 17 3.63 7.23 1.95
C TRP A 17 3.61 5.71 2.13
N GLY A 18 3.11 4.99 1.13
CA GLY A 18 3.05 3.53 1.14
C GLY A 18 3.65 2.94 -0.11
N ARG A 19 4.29 1.78 0.03
CA ARG A 19 4.72 0.97 -1.11
C ARG A 19 4.48 -0.51 -0.88
N ILE A 20 4.14 -1.23 -1.95
CA ILE A 20 4.06 -2.69 -2.00
C ILE A 20 4.87 -3.21 -3.18
N THR A 21 5.43 -4.40 -3.06
CA THR A 21 6.10 -5.09 -4.17
C THR A 21 5.27 -6.29 -4.59
N TYR A 22 4.91 -6.38 -5.87
CA TYR A 22 4.14 -7.48 -6.43
C TYR A 22 4.61 -7.82 -7.85
N LYS A 23 4.90 -9.10 -8.13
CA LYS A 23 5.34 -9.58 -9.46
C LYS A 23 6.44 -8.71 -10.10
N ASP A 24 7.47 -8.40 -9.32
CA ASP A 24 8.61 -7.54 -9.70
C ASP A 24 8.26 -6.06 -9.98
N ALA A 25 7.02 -5.64 -9.73
CA ALA A 25 6.62 -4.25 -9.78
C ALA A 25 6.55 -3.64 -8.38
N LEU A 26 6.84 -2.34 -8.32
CA LEU A 26 6.67 -1.51 -7.14
C LEU A 26 5.43 -0.64 -7.35
N LEU A 27 4.40 -0.85 -6.53
CA LEU A 27 3.27 0.07 -6.46
C LEU A 27 3.47 1.01 -5.28
N THR A 28 3.12 2.27 -5.49
CA THR A 28 3.30 3.35 -4.51
C THR A 28 2.04 4.19 -4.42
N ALA A 29 1.72 4.67 -3.22
CA ALA A 29 0.59 5.56 -2.99
C ALA A 29 0.92 6.56 -1.87
N THR A 30 0.22 7.69 -1.87
CA THR A 30 0.26 8.73 -0.83
C THR A 30 -1.16 8.96 -0.35
N ALA A 31 -1.38 9.00 0.96
CA ALA A 31 -2.69 9.30 1.51
C ALA A 31 -2.59 10.05 2.85
N ASP A 32 -3.70 10.64 3.30
CA ASP A 32 -3.75 11.32 4.59
C ASP A 32 -3.82 10.33 5.76
N ASN A 33 -4.20 9.07 5.50
CA ASN A 33 -4.29 8.01 6.48
C ASN A 33 -4.06 6.63 5.84
N ILE A 34 -3.92 5.61 6.70
CA ILE A 34 -3.65 4.22 6.31
C ILE A 34 -4.80 3.60 5.53
N ASP A 35 -6.06 3.90 5.89
CA ASP A 35 -7.23 3.30 5.24
C ASP A 35 -7.31 3.76 3.77
N GLU A 36 -7.16 5.06 3.52
CA GLU A 36 -7.08 5.62 2.16
C GLU A 36 -5.89 5.07 1.36
N LEU A 37 -4.76 4.82 2.03
CA LEU A 37 -3.59 4.24 1.40
C LEU A 37 -3.86 2.79 0.95
N GLN A 38 -4.54 2.01 1.78
CA GLN A 38 -4.96 0.65 1.46
C GLN A 38 -5.94 0.62 0.29
N GLU A 39 -6.93 1.51 0.28
CA GLU A 39 -7.89 1.64 -0.84
C GLU A 39 -7.17 1.96 -2.15
N GLN A 40 -6.29 2.97 -2.17
CA GLN A 40 -5.53 3.32 -3.38
C GLN A 40 -4.63 2.18 -3.88
N LEU A 41 -4.02 1.40 -2.99
CA LEU A 41 -3.18 0.27 -3.37
C LEU A 41 -4.02 -0.92 -3.83
N ALA A 42 -5.19 -1.16 -3.25
CA ALA A 42 -6.14 -2.17 -3.70
C ALA A 42 -6.66 -1.85 -5.11
N ASP A 43 -7.06 -0.60 -5.36
CA ASP A 43 -7.50 -0.14 -6.67
C ASP A 43 -6.42 -0.36 -7.74
N GLN A 44 -5.16 -0.04 -7.43
CA GLN A 44 -4.04 -0.29 -8.34
C GLN A 44 -3.80 -1.80 -8.57
N LEU A 45 -3.95 -2.63 -7.54
CA LEU A 45 -3.81 -4.09 -7.66
C LEU A 45 -4.93 -4.70 -8.52
N GLU A 46 -6.15 -4.20 -8.39
CA GLU A 46 -7.28 -4.60 -9.24
C GLU A 46 -7.05 -4.14 -10.70
N GLU A 47 -6.72 -2.87 -10.90
CA GLU A 47 -6.54 -2.28 -12.24
C GLU A 47 -5.38 -2.90 -13.02
N PHE A 48 -4.22 -3.10 -12.39
CA PHE A 48 -3.01 -3.56 -13.09
C PHE A 48 -2.81 -5.07 -13.05
N TYR A 49 -3.38 -5.76 -12.05
CA TYR A 49 -3.09 -7.17 -11.81
C TYR A 49 -4.32 -8.08 -11.69
N ASP A 50 -5.54 -7.53 -11.84
CA ASP A 50 -6.80 -8.27 -11.71
C ASP A 50 -6.92 -8.96 -10.33
N VAL A 51 -6.34 -8.33 -9.29
CA VAL A 51 -6.43 -8.81 -7.90
C VAL A 51 -7.57 -8.06 -7.21
N PRO A 52 -8.73 -8.70 -6.98
CA PRO A 52 -9.89 -8.01 -6.43
C PRO A 52 -9.69 -7.66 -4.96
N ALA A 53 -10.21 -6.50 -4.54
CA ALA A 53 -10.05 -5.97 -3.19
C ALA A 53 -10.50 -6.93 -2.07
N ASP A 54 -11.55 -7.74 -2.30
CA ASP A 54 -12.03 -8.73 -1.32
C ASP A 54 -11.08 -9.93 -1.11
N GLN A 55 -10.08 -10.08 -1.98
CA GLN A 55 -9.04 -11.10 -1.86
C GLN A 55 -7.71 -10.57 -1.33
N ILE A 56 -7.64 -9.29 -0.94
CA ILE A 56 -6.41 -8.65 -0.46
C ILE A 56 -6.43 -8.58 1.07
N GLU A 57 -5.34 -9.02 1.70
CA GLU A 57 -5.04 -8.76 3.11
C GLU A 57 -3.79 -7.90 3.21
N PHE A 58 -3.90 -6.72 3.79
CA PHE A 58 -2.75 -5.83 4.01
C PHE A 58 -2.16 -6.00 5.41
N ASP A 59 -0.85 -6.16 5.47
CA ASP A 59 -0.03 -6.02 6.68
C ASP A 59 0.76 -4.72 6.58
N ILE A 60 0.96 -4.02 7.69
CA ILE A 60 1.59 -2.70 7.70
C ILE A 60 2.91 -2.79 8.45
N GLU A 61 3.99 -2.46 7.77
CA GLU A 61 5.31 -2.31 8.39
C GLU A 61 5.80 -0.87 8.25
N GLU A 62 5.92 -0.19 9.40
CA GLU A 62 6.48 1.15 9.47
C GLU A 62 8.01 1.09 9.32
N GLN A 63 8.55 1.82 8.34
CA GLN A 63 10.01 2.02 8.28
C GLN A 63 10.40 3.13 9.24
N PRO A 64 11.39 2.92 10.12
CA PRO A 64 11.94 4.00 10.90
C PRO A 64 12.61 5.02 9.97
N GLY A 65 12.11 6.25 9.96
CA GLY A 65 12.74 7.36 9.27
C GLY A 65 14.20 7.51 9.74
N THR A 66 15.15 7.54 8.80
CA THR A 66 16.58 7.67 9.08
C THR A 66 16.96 9.09 9.47
#